data_AF-A0A2E9TAA4-F1
#
_entry.id   AF-A0A2E9TAA4-F1
#
_cell.length_a   1.000
_cell.length_b   1.000
_cell.length_c   1.000
_cell.angle_alpha   90.00
_cell.angle_beta   90.00
_cell.angle_gamma   90.00
#
_symmetry.space_group_name_H-M   'P 1'
#
loop_
_entity.id
_entity.type
_entity.pdbx_description
1 polymer ?
#
loop_
_entity_poly.entity_id
_entity_poly.type
_entity_poly.pdbx_seq_one_letter_code
_entity_poly.pdbx_strand_id
1 'polypeptide(L)'
;MTVIAIEGQAGSGVVDVARVVARELDLDFVDRLLLAEIARRVGATVEAVHDSTLRTPGRGERIVGLVQRMLERSTVAGAGGDPYFGPGVDTLIARPYAEMNESPVTSGQELDEQHFISTTAEVIRDVAEADNAVIVSRGAVAILRERPDVLRVGLVANEADRARRIMGRLQFEDLEIAKQYVSQSDIAQARYFERAFGTNPLDPFLYHVMWNLSEVSDEWAAARVIDASEALTGRELR
;
A
#
# COMPACT_ATOMS: atom_id res chain seq x y z
N MET A 1 -7.77 -12.36 -13.44
CA MET A 1 -6.82 -11.44 -12.80
C MET A 1 -7.31 -11.23 -11.39
N THR A 2 -6.43 -11.27 -10.40
CA THR A 2 -6.78 -11.26 -8.98
C THR A 2 -6.01 -10.14 -8.30
N VAL A 3 -6.70 -9.06 -7.97
CA VAL A 3 -6.12 -7.92 -7.27
C VAL A 3 -6.80 -7.79 -5.92
N ILE A 4 -5.99 -7.73 -4.86
CA ILE A 4 -6.46 -7.62 -3.49
C ILE A 4 -5.85 -6.34 -2.90
N ALA A 5 -6.69 -5.36 -2.59
CA ALA A 5 -6.29 -4.14 -1.90
C ALA A 5 -6.57 -4.30 -0.40
N ILE A 6 -5.55 -4.20 0.43
CA ILE A 6 -5.67 -4.36 1.89
C ILE A 6 -5.20 -3.07 2.56
N GLU A 7 -6.09 -2.43 3.31
CA GLU A 7 -5.76 -1.26 4.12
C GLU A 7 -5.86 -1.61 5.60
N GLY A 8 -5.03 -0.98 6.41
CA GLY A 8 -5.06 -1.18 7.85
C GLY A 8 -4.25 -0.12 8.58
N GLN A 9 -4.57 0.07 9.85
CA GLN A 9 -3.87 1.04 10.67
C GLN A 9 -2.49 0.53 11.08
N ALA A 10 -1.58 1.43 11.46
CA ALA A 10 -0.26 1.05 11.96
C ALA A 10 -0.38 0.07 13.13
N GLY A 11 0.37 -1.03 13.09
CA GLY A 11 0.33 -2.07 14.13
C GLY A 11 -0.88 -3.01 14.07
N SER A 12 -1.80 -2.87 13.10
CA SER A 12 -2.97 -3.77 12.96
C SER A 12 -2.63 -5.23 12.69
N GLY A 13 -1.47 -5.50 12.07
CA GLY A 13 -1.15 -6.83 11.50
C GLY A 13 -1.33 -6.90 9.99
N VAL A 14 -1.79 -5.80 9.35
CA VAL A 14 -2.08 -5.74 7.90
C VAL A 14 -0.97 -6.30 7.01
N VAL A 15 0.29 -5.96 7.27
CA VAL A 15 1.44 -6.41 6.48
C VAL A 15 1.67 -7.92 6.62
N ASP A 16 1.46 -8.48 7.81
CA ASP A 16 1.69 -9.91 8.06
C ASP A 16 0.64 -10.74 7.33
N VAL A 17 -0.64 -10.36 7.48
CA VAL A 17 -1.77 -10.97 6.76
C VAL A 17 -1.55 -10.88 5.25
N ALA A 18 -1.24 -9.70 4.74
CA ALA A 18 -1.07 -9.48 3.31
C ALA A 18 0.10 -10.29 2.72
N ARG A 19 1.20 -10.45 3.46
CA ARG A 19 2.32 -11.32 3.04
C ARG A 19 1.93 -12.80 2.98
N VAL A 20 1.16 -13.27 3.95
CA VAL A 20 0.62 -14.64 3.92
C VAL A 20 -0.26 -14.81 2.70
N VAL A 21 -1.22 -13.91 2.47
CA VAL A 21 -2.11 -13.97 1.30
C VAL A 21 -1.33 -13.97 -0.01
N ALA A 22 -0.37 -13.07 -0.17
CA ALA A 22 0.45 -13.00 -1.38
C ALA A 22 1.24 -14.30 -1.63
N ARG A 23 1.81 -14.88 -0.56
CA ARG A 23 2.54 -16.14 -0.65
C ARG A 23 1.64 -17.32 -1.02
N GLU A 24 0.51 -17.47 -0.35
CA GLU A 24 -0.40 -18.62 -0.57
C GLU A 24 -1.06 -18.59 -1.95
N LEU A 25 -1.36 -17.39 -2.46
CA LEU A 25 -1.96 -17.20 -3.78
C LEU A 25 -0.96 -17.02 -4.93
N ASP A 26 0.36 -17.10 -4.66
CA ASP A 26 1.43 -16.76 -5.61
C ASP A 26 1.23 -15.40 -6.32
N LEU A 27 0.83 -14.38 -5.55
CA LEU A 27 0.60 -13.01 -6.02
C LEU A 27 1.80 -12.12 -5.73
N ASP A 28 1.98 -11.09 -6.54
CA ASP A 28 3.00 -10.09 -6.28
C ASP A 28 2.58 -9.23 -5.07
N PHE A 29 3.49 -9.02 -4.13
CA PHE A 29 3.24 -8.23 -2.92
C PHE A 29 3.73 -6.79 -3.13
N VAL A 30 2.80 -5.84 -3.18
CA VAL A 30 3.07 -4.42 -3.41
C VAL A 30 2.76 -3.64 -2.15
N ASP A 31 3.79 -3.17 -1.47
CA ASP A 31 3.69 -2.24 -0.35
C ASP A 31 4.32 -0.89 -0.68
N ARG A 32 4.26 0.04 0.28
CA ARG A 32 4.88 1.37 0.14
C ARG A 32 6.38 1.34 -0.17
N LEU A 33 7.11 0.33 0.31
CA LEU A 33 8.55 0.24 0.09
C LEU A 33 8.83 -0.26 -1.32
N LEU A 34 8.04 -1.21 -1.81
CA LEU A 34 8.12 -1.65 -3.20
C LEU A 34 7.68 -0.54 -4.16
N LEU A 35 6.64 0.23 -3.84
CA LEU A 35 6.25 1.40 -4.64
C LEU A 35 7.38 2.44 -4.72
N ALA A 36 8.04 2.72 -3.61
CA ALA A 36 9.20 3.62 -3.58
C ALA A 36 10.40 3.02 -4.34
N GLU A 37 10.62 1.72 -4.26
CA GLU A 37 11.69 1.03 -5.01
C GLU A 37 11.44 1.04 -6.51
N ILE A 38 10.19 0.77 -6.92
CA ILE A 38 9.74 0.89 -8.30
C ILE A 38 10.01 2.31 -8.78
N ALA A 39 9.62 3.33 -8.01
CA ALA A 39 9.89 4.72 -8.36
C ALA A 39 11.41 5.00 -8.54
N ARG A 40 12.24 4.56 -7.59
CA ARG A 40 13.70 4.75 -7.71
C ARG A 40 14.30 4.06 -8.94
N ARG A 41 13.79 2.87 -9.29
CA ARG A 41 14.31 2.05 -10.40
C ARG A 41 13.78 2.46 -11.76
N VAL A 42 12.55 2.95 -11.85
CA VAL A 42 11.98 3.50 -13.09
C VAL A 42 12.70 4.81 -13.44
N GLY A 43 13.22 5.55 -12.44
CA GLY A 43 14.21 6.62 -12.66
C GLY A 43 15.61 6.17 -13.12
N ALA A 44 15.89 4.85 -13.19
CA ALA A 44 17.15 4.27 -13.66
C ALA A 44 16.99 3.61 -15.05
N THR A 45 18.08 3.43 -15.80
CA THR A 45 18.03 2.79 -17.13
C THR A 45 17.55 1.33 -17.03
N VAL A 46 16.78 0.89 -18.02
CA VAL A 46 16.15 -0.46 -18.12
C VAL A 46 17.15 -1.60 -17.84
N GLU A 47 18.44 -1.42 -18.16
CA GLU A 47 19.51 -2.39 -17.91
C GLU A 47 19.82 -2.58 -16.41
N ALA A 48 19.66 -1.56 -15.56
CA ALA A 48 19.86 -1.67 -14.10
C ALA A 48 18.72 -2.41 -13.38
N VAL A 49 17.52 -2.42 -13.99
CA VAL A 49 16.35 -3.15 -13.47
C VAL A 49 16.54 -4.67 -13.64
N HIS A 50 17.31 -5.11 -14.64
CA HIS A 50 17.53 -6.53 -14.93
C HIS A 50 18.43 -7.24 -13.91
N ASP A 51 19.31 -6.51 -13.22
CA ASP A 51 20.36 -7.06 -12.37
C ASP A 51 19.96 -7.21 -10.88
N SER A 52 18.77 -6.77 -10.49
CA SER A 52 18.39 -6.62 -9.08
C SER A 52 17.20 -7.49 -8.69
N THR A 53 17.50 -8.74 -8.29
CA THR A 53 16.56 -9.76 -7.83
C THR A 53 15.75 -9.30 -6.61
N LEU A 54 14.50 -8.88 -6.81
CA LEU A 54 13.57 -8.57 -5.72
C LEU A 54 13.19 -9.87 -4.99
N ARG A 55 13.69 -10.01 -3.76
CA ARG A 55 13.44 -11.16 -2.87
C ARG A 55 12.18 -10.96 -2.02
N THR A 56 11.03 -10.85 -2.67
CA THR A 56 9.72 -10.99 -2.00
C THR A 56 9.14 -12.37 -2.36
N PRO A 57 8.38 -13.07 -1.49
CA PRO A 57 7.74 -14.32 -1.88
C PRO A 57 6.74 -14.02 -3.00
N GLY A 58 7.03 -14.55 -4.20
CA GLY A 58 6.35 -14.23 -5.45
C GLY A 58 7.39 -13.86 -6.52
N ARG A 59 7.52 -14.69 -7.55
CA ARG A 59 8.60 -14.67 -8.57
C ARG A 59 8.94 -13.25 -9.05
N GLY A 60 10.11 -12.72 -8.64
CA GLY A 60 10.56 -11.36 -8.99
C GLY A 60 10.61 -11.02 -10.48
N GLU A 61 10.55 -12.01 -11.37
CA GLU A 61 10.41 -11.83 -12.83
C GLU A 61 9.11 -11.10 -13.21
N ARG A 62 8.00 -11.29 -12.47
CA ARG A 62 6.71 -10.63 -12.77
C ARG A 62 6.73 -9.15 -12.42
N ILE A 63 7.30 -8.81 -11.27
CA ILE A 63 7.54 -7.41 -10.85
C ILE A 63 8.51 -6.72 -11.81
N VAL A 64 9.56 -7.41 -12.27
CA VAL A 64 10.45 -6.87 -13.31
C VAL A 64 9.67 -6.61 -14.60
N GLY A 65 8.82 -7.53 -15.03
CA GLY A 65 7.94 -7.33 -16.19
C GLY A 65 6.94 -6.19 -16.00
N LEU A 66 6.42 -5.98 -14.78
CA LEU A 66 5.56 -4.85 -14.44
C LEU A 66 6.31 -3.52 -14.59
N VAL A 67 7.50 -3.43 -13.99
CA VAL A 67 8.37 -2.25 -14.08
C VAL A 67 8.75 -1.96 -15.53
N GLN A 68 9.08 -2.99 -16.32
CA GLN A 68 9.36 -2.85 -17.74
C GLN A 68 8.14 -2.36 -18.54
N ARG A 69 6.95 -2.92 -18.31
CA ARG A 69 5.71 -2.46 -18.96
C ARG A 69 5.37 -1.00 -18.60
N MET A 70 5.63 -0.60 -17.36
CA MET A 70 5.51 0.79 -16.92
C MET A 70 6.53 1.69 -17.65
N LEU A 71 7.79 1.25 -17.75
CA LEU A 71 8.86 1.97 -18.47
C LEU A 71 8.60 2.10 -19.97
N GLU A 72 8.04 1.08 -20.61
CA GLU A 72 7.67 1.11 -22.03
C GLU A 72 6.55 2.13 -22.30
N ARG A 73 5.63 2.34 -21.34
CA ARG A 73 4.64 3.43 -21.40
C ARG A 73 5.27 4.81 -21.19
N SER A 74 6.45 4.88 -20.54
CA SER A 74 7.07 6.13 -20.08
C SER A 74 8.13 6.73 -21.03
N THR A 75 8.49 6.07 -22.15
CA THR A 75 9.52 6.56 -23.10
C THR A 75 9.19 7.89 -23.81
N VAL A 76 8.10 8.57 -23.43
CA VAL A 76 7.71 9.89 -23.95
C VAL A 76 8.36 11.05 -23.17
N ALA A 77 8.90 10.85 -21.96
CA ALA A 77 9.44 11.93 -21.13
C ALA A 77 10.95 11.78 -20.88
N GLY A 78 11.77 12.52 -21.63
CA GLY A 78 13.22 12.59 -21.44
C GLY A 78 13.64 13.59 -20.37
N ALA A 79 13.99 13.11 -19.17
CA ALA A 79 14.91 13.71 -18.20
C ALA A 79 15.03 12.75 -17.02
N GLY A 80 16.23 12.50 -16.49
CA GLY A 80 16.53 11.49 -15.47
C GLY A 80 15.94 11.74 -14.07
N GLY A 81 14.61 11.82 -13.98
CA GLY A 81 13.82 11.66 -12.76
C GLY A 81 12.84 10.50 -12.94
N ASP A 82 12.21 10.07 -11.85
CA ASP A 82 11.15 9.08 -11.95
C ASP A 82 10.03 9.60 -12.89
N PRO A 83 9.59 8.83 -13.90
CA PRO A 83 8.61 9.25 -14.89
C PRO A 83 7.23 9.61 -14.34
N TYR A 84 6.89 9.12 -13.15
CA TYR A 84 5.62 9.35 -12.49
C TYR A 84 5.75 10.48 -11.46
N PHE A 85 6.80 10.43 -10.64
CA PHE A 85 6.93 11.16 -9.38
C PHE A 85 7.86 12.38 -9.48
N GLY A 86 8.66 12.52 -10.54
CA GLY A 86 9.64 13.60 -10.64
C GLY A 86 10.74 13.54 -9.56
N PRO A 87 11.64 14.53 -9.51
CA PRO A 87 12.76 14.52 -8.56
C PRO A 87 12.31 14.77 -7.11
N GLY A 88 12.62 13.83 -6.19
CA GLY A 88 12.50 13.99 -4.73
C GLY A 88 11.24 13.41 -4.08
N VAL A 89 10.25 13.01 -4.88
CA VAL A 89 8.95 12.49 -4.41
C VAL A 89 9.03 11.01 -3.99
N ASP A 90 10.06 10.28 -4.42
CA ASP A 90 10.39 8.92 -3.95
C ASP A 90 10.53 8.85 -2.42
N THR A 91 11.08 9.90 -1.81
CA THR A 91 11.19 10.01 -0.35
C THR A 91 9.84 10.11 0.35
N LEU A 92 8.83 10.72 -0.28
CA LEU A 92 7.47 10.83 0.26
C LEU A 92 6.75 9.48 0.23
N ILE A 93 6.98 8.67 -0.80
CA ILE A 93 6.38 7.32 -0.95
C ILE A 93 6.89 6.38 0.15
N ALA A 94 8.16 6.51 0.53
CA ALA A 94 8.76 5.67 1.56
C ALA A 94 8.38 6.08 3.00
N ARG A 95 7.90 7.31 3.24
CA ARG A 95 7.63 7.84 4.59
C ARG A 95 6.41 7.22 5.28
N PRO A 96 6.50 6.69 6.51
CA PRO A 96 5.34 6.23 7.26
C PRO A 96 4.31 7.35 7.45
N TYR A 97 3.03 7.01 7.61
CA TYR A 97 1.99 8.01 7.91
C TYR A 97 2.39 8.91 9.09
N ALA A 98 2.94 8.35 10.18
CA ALA A 98 3.39 9.13 11.35
C ALA A 98 4.34 10.30 11.03
N GLU A 99 5.18 10.16 9.99
CA GLU A 99 6.17 11.17 9.57
C GLU A 99 5.56 12.23 8.63
N MET A 100 4.32 12.06 8.17
CA MET A 100 3.58 13.02 7.32
C MET A 100 2.85 14.10 8.14
N ASN A 101 3.14 14.23 9.44
CA ASN A 101 2.40 15.10 10.35
C ASN A 101 2.72 16.60 10.22
N GLU A 102 3.73 16.98 9.46
CA GLU A 102 4.03 18.39 9.18
C GLU A 102 2.97 18.99 8.25
N SER A 103 2.15 19.91 8.78
CA SER A 103 1.27 20.73 7.94
C SER A 103 2.13 21.54 6.98
N PRO A 104 1.85 21.53 5.66
CA PRO A 104 2.67 22.27 4.70
C PRO A 104 2.58 23.77 4.99
N VAL A 105 3.73 24.43 5.21
CA VAL A 105 3.81 25.86 5.58
C VAL A 105 3.89 26.74 4.32
N THR A 106 3.89 26.18 3.11
CA THR A 106 4.04 26.94 1.85
C THR A 106 3.31 26.29 0.67
N SER A 107 2.91 27.11 -0.31
CA SER A 107 2.24 26.69 -1.56
C SER A 107 3.04 25.69 -2.40
N GLY A 108 4.37 25.66 -2.26
CA GLY A 108 5.22 24.70 -2.96
C GLY A 108 5.07 23.25 -2.44
N GLN A 109 4.84 23.08 -1.13
CA GLN A 109 4.67 21.74 -0.53
C GLN A 109 3.26 21.18 -0.72
N GLU A 110 2.23 22.03 -0.82
CA GLU A 110 0.87 21.58 -1.16
C GLU A 110 0.77 21.07 -2.60
N LEU A 111 1.46 21.73 -3.54
CA LEU A 111 1.56 21.28 -4.93
C LEU A 111 2.30 19.92 -5.02
N ASP A 112 3.33 19.73 -4.20
CA ASP A 112 4.08 18.47 -4.10
C ASP A 112 3.22 17.33 -3.52
N GLU A 113 2.39 17.62 -2.50
CA GLU A 113 1.48 16.63 -1.89
C GLU A 113 0.37 16.19 -2.84
N GLN A 114 -0.26 17.12 -3.57
CA GLN A 114 -1.29 16.76 -4.56
C GLN A 114 -0.72 15.94 -5.71
N HIS A 115 0.46 16.32 -6.20
CA HIS A 115 1.17 15.56 -7.22
C HIS A 115 1.55 14.17 -6.72
N PHE A 116 2.02 14.05 -5.49
CA PHE A 116 2.28 12.76 -4.85
C PHE A 116 1.02 11.87 -4.79
N ILE A 117 -0.13 12.43 -4.40
CA ILE A 117 -1.40 11.69 -4.33
C ILE A 117 -1.83 11.21 -5.72
N SER A 118 -1.86 12.10 -6.72
CA SER A 118 -2.30 11.75 -8.07
C SER A 118 -1.43 10.65 -8.66
N THR A 119 -0.11 10.77 -8.46
CA THR A 119 0.87 9.85 -9.00
C THR A 119 0.84 8.49 -8.31
N THR A 120 0.74 8.47 -6.98
CA THR A 120 0.55 7.22 -6.23
C THR A 120 -0.69 6.48 -6.72
N ALA A 121 -1.77 7.24 -7.02
CA ALA A 121 -2.99 6.67 -7.56
C ALA A 121 -2.83 6.12 -8.98
N GLU A 122 -2.02 6.76 -9.84
CA GLU A 122 -1.68 6.24 -11.17
C GLU A 122 -0.90 4.92 -11.08
N VAL A 123 0.15 4.86 -10.26
CA VAL A 123 0.93 3.64 -10.09
C VAL A 123 0.07 2.50 -9.53
N ILE A 124 -0.77 2.76 -8.54
CA ILE A 124 -1.68 1.73 -7.99
C ILE A 124 -2.65 1.22 -9.06
N ARG A 125 -3.16 2.09 -9.94
CA ARG A 125 -4.01 1.68 -11.07
C ARG A 125 -3.23 0.82 -12.07
N ASP A 126 -2.02 1.25 -12.45
CA ASP A 126 -1.17 0.50 -13.37
C ASP A 126 -0.80 -0.89 -12.82
N VAL A 127 -0.46 -0.98 -11.53
CA VAL A 127 -0.24 -2.27 -10.84
C VAL A 127 -1.48 -3.15 -10.95
N ALA A 128 -2.66 -2.60 -10.67
CA ALA A 128 -3.94 -3.33 -10.69
C ALA A 128 -4.45 -3.66 -12.10
N GLU A 129 -3.90 -3.06 -13.16
CA GLU A 129 -4.19 -3.38 -14.55
C GLU A 129 -3.23 -4.41 -15.14
N ALA A 130 -1.99 -4.42 -14.66
CA ALA A 130 -0.91 -5.16 -15.31
C ALA A 130 -0.83 -6.63 -14.90
N ASP A 131 -1.08 -6.96 -13.62
CA ASP A 131 -0.99 -8.34 -13.14
C ASP A 131 -1.75 -8.57 -11.81
N ASN A 132 -1.75 -9.82 -11.34
CA ASN A 132 -2.30 -10.20 -10.05
C ASN A 132 -1.40 -9.72 -8.90
N ALA A 133 -1.96 -8.95 -7.97
CA ALA A 133 -1.19 -8.36 -6.89
C ALA A 133 -1.99 -8.22 -5.59
N VAL A 134 -1.29 -8.33 -4.48
CA VAL A 134 -1.76 -7.84 -3.18
C VAL A 134 -1.15 -6.46 -2.95
N ILE A 135 -1.99 -5.43 -2.92
CA ILE A 135 -1.58 -4.03 -2.75
C ILE A 135 -1.92 -3.60 -1.32
N VAL A 136 -0.92 -3.18 -0.56
CA VAL A 136 -1.07 -2.81 0.85
C VAL A 136 -0.96 -1.31 1.05
N SER A 137 -1.96 -0.76 1.74
CA SER A 137 -2.02 0.62 2.19
C SER A 137 -2.04 1.67 1.07
N ARG A 138 -1.70 2.93 1.42
CA ARG A 138 -1.64 4.07 0.49
C ARG A 138 -2.96 4.37 -0.19
N GLY A 139 -4.08 4.05 0.47
CA GLY A 139 -5.40 4.34 -0.07
C GLY A 139 -5.76 3.47 -1.27
N ALA A 140 -5.07 2.34 -1.50
CA ALA A 140 -5.39 1.44 -2.61
C ALA A 140 -6.88 1.05 -2.64
N VAL A 141 -7.49 0.86 -1.46
CA VAL A 141 -8.93 0.58 -1.32
C VAL A 141 -9.83 1.73 -1.78
N ALA A 142 -9.40 2.98 -1.59
CA ALA A 142 -10.12 4.17 -2.06
C ALA A 142 -9.87 4.42 -3.55
N ILE A 143 -8.62 4.26 -4.01
CA ILE A 143 -8.20 4.45 -5.40
C ILE A 143 -8.89 3.45 -6.33
N LEU A 144 -9.00 2.19 -5.89
CA LEU A 144 -9.58 1.09 -6.67
C LEU A 144 -11.06 0.85 -6.33
N ARG A 145 -11.75 1.81 -5.68
CA ARG A 145 -13.13 1.64 -5.20
C ARG A 145 -14.15 1.32 -6.30
N GLU A 146 -13.90 1.79 -7.52
CA GLU A 146 -14.79 1.64 -8.69
C GLU A 146 -14.45 0.40 -9.54
N ARG A 147 -13.45 -0.39 -9.12
CA ARG A 147 -13.03 -1.62 -9.80
C ARG A 147 -13.75 -2.82 -9.19
N PRO A 148 -14.74 -3.42 -9.89
CA PRO A 148 -15.51 -4.56 -9.37
C PRO A 148 -14.68 -5.85 -9.28
N ASP A 149 -13.51 -5.88 -9.93
CA ASP A 149 -12.58 -7.00 -9.98
C ASP A 149 -11.48 -6.93 -8.89
N VAL A 150 -11.55 -5.95 -7.97
CA VAL A 150 -10.57 -5.77 -6.90
C VAL A 150 -11.20 -6.10 -5.54
N LEU A 151 -10.64 -7.06 -4.81
CA LEU A 151 -11.07 -7.33 -3.44
C LEU A 151 -10.49 -6.28 -2.48
N ARG A 152 -11.33 -5.38 -1.98
CA ARG A 152 -11.00 -4.40 -0.95
C ARG A 152 -11.26 -4.92 0.47
N VAL A 153 -10.21 -5.02 1.30
CA VAL A 153 -10.24 -5.55 2.67
C VAL A 153 -9.70 -4.53 3.67
N GLY A 154 -10.41 -4.33 4.79
CA GLY A 154 -9.95 -3.51 5.91
C GLY A 154 -9.49 -4.37 7.09
N LEU A 155 -8.30 -4.11 7.61
CA LEU A 155 -7.72 -4.83 8.74
C LEU A 155 -7.47 -3.86 9.90
N VAL A 156 -8.28 -3.97 10.95
CA VAL A 156 -8.25 -3.08 12.12
C VAL A 156 -7.85 -3.84 13.38
N ALA A 157 -7.43 -3.13 14.42
CA ALA A 157 -7.19 -3.71 15.74
C ALA A 157 -7.31 -2.63 16.82
N ASN A 158 -7.60 -3.05 18.05
CA ASN A 158 -7.64 -2.14 19.20
C ASN A 158 -6.28 -1.45 19.38
N GLU A 159 -6.29 -0.17 19.74
CA GLU A 159 -5.08 0.65 19.90
C GLU A 159 -4.04 -0.01 20.82
N ALA A 160 -4.47 -0.60 21.94
CA ALA A 160 -3.57 -1.26 22.88
C ALA A 160 -2.82 -2.46 22.25
N ASP A 161 -3.50 -3.26 21.41
CA ASP A 161 -2.88 -4.41 20.74
C ASP A 161 -1.93 -3.94 19.63
N ARG A 162 -2.33 -2.90 18.90
CA ARG A 162 -1.48 -2.24 17.89
C ARG A 162 -0.21 -1.68 18.53
N ALA A 163 -0.34 -0.99 19.66
CA ALA A 163 0.78 -0.42 20.40
C ALA A 163 1.74 -1.52 20.88
N ARG A 164 1.24 -2.64 21.43
CA ARG A 164 2.09 -3.79 21.82
C ARG A 164 2.83 -4.38 20.63
N ARG A 165 2.15 -4.54 19.48
CA ARG A 165 2.76 -5.07 18.26
C ARG A 165 3.86 -4.14 17.73
N ILE A 166 3.61 -2.83 17.74
CA ILE A 166 4.61 -1.82 17.34
C ILE A 166 5.78 -1.80 18.31
N MET A 167 5.53 -1.83 19.62
CA MET A 167 6.56 -1.88 20.64
C MET A 167 7.51 -3.05 20.40
N GLY A 168 6.97 -4.26 20.16
CA GLY A 168 7.78 -5.44 19.83
C GLY A 168 8.54 -5.31 18.49
N ARG A 169 7.95 -4.71 17.46
CA ARG A 169 8.59 -4.58 16.14
C ARG A 169 9.67 -3.49 16.08
N LEU A 170 9.42 -2.34 16.68
CA LEU A 170 10.33 -1.19 16.70
C LEU A 170 11.24 -1.18 17.92
N GLN A 171 11.13 -2.20 18.80
CA GLN A 171 11.93 -2.35 20.02
C GLN A 171 11.83 -1.10 20.92
N PHE A 172 10.63 -0.51 21.01
CA PHE A 172 10.39 0.56 21.98
C PHE A 172 10.39 -0.02 23.40
N GLU A 173 11.08 0.66 24.31
CA GLU A 173 11.16 0.25 25.72
C GLU A 173 9.92 0.67 26.53
N ASP A 174 9.15 1.64 26.02
CA ASP A 174 7.97 2.21 26.68
C ASP A 174 6.72 2.03 25.82
N LEU A 175 5.66 1.48 26.43
CA LEU A 175 4.35 1.30 25.81
C LEU A 175 3.69 2.64 25.47
N GLU A 176 3.92 3.70 26.25
CA GLU A 176 3.35 5.02 25.99
C GLU A 176 3.94 5.65 24.72
N ILE A 177 5.24 5.44 24.45
CA ILE A 177 5.87 5.85 23.17
C ILE A 177 5.21 5.10 22.01
N ALA A 178 4.96 3.79 22.16
CA ALA A 178 4.30 3.00 21.14
C ALA A 178 2.85 3.45 20.88
N LYS A 179 2.09 3.79 21.93
CA LYS A 179 0.74 4.37 21.80
C LYS A 179 0.77 5.71 21.10
N GLN A 180 1.72 6.59 21.46
CA GLN A 180 1.88 7.88 20.80
C GLN A 180 2.17 7.70 19.30
N TYR A 181 3.03 6.75 18.94
CA TYR A 181 3.29 6.42 17.54
C TYR A 181 2.03 5.92 16.80
N VAL A 182 1.23 5.04 17.42
CA VAL A 182 -0.05 4.57 16.85
C VAL A 182 -0.98 5.75 16.63
N SER A 183 -1.18 6.58 17.65
CA SER A 183 -2.07 7.76 17.60
C SER A 183 -1.65 8.75 16.51
N GLN A 184 -0.34 9.06 16.42
CA GLN A 184 0.20 9.92 15.37
C GLN A 184 0.05 9.32 13.97
N SER A 185 0.19 8.01 13.83
CA SER A 185 -0.04 7.29 12.57
C SER A 185 -1.50 7.35 12.14
N ASP A 186 -2.43 7.18 13.09
CA ASP A 186 -3.88 7.23 12.83
C ASP A 186 -4.33 8.63 12.39
N ILE A 187 -3.85 9.67 13.09
CA ILE A 187 -4.12 11.07 12.72
C ILE A 187 -3.62 11.37 11.31
N ALA A 188 -2.41 10.92 10.98
CA ALA A 188 -1.83 11.17 9.67
C ALA A 188 -2.52 10.36 8.56
N GLN A 189 -2.90 9.10 8.82
CA GLN A 189 -3.69 8.31 7.87
C GLN A 189 -5.06 8.94 7.63
N ALA A 190 -5.75 9.39 8.67
CA ALA A 190 -7.03 10.08 8.55
C ALA A 190 -6.90 11.37 7.72
N ARG A 191 -5.89 12.20 8.00
CA ARG A 191 -5.60 13.42 7.23
C ARG A 191 -5.30 13.13 5.76
N TYR A 192 -4.51 12.09 5.50
CA TYR A 192 -4.20 11.66 4.14
C TYR A 192 -5.48 11.25 3.39
N PHE A 193 -6.32 10.41 3.98
CA PHE A 193 -7.57 9.97 3.36
C PHE A 193 -8.57 11.11 3.13
N GLU A 194 -8.67 12.04 4.08
CA GLU A 194 -9.53 13.21 3.95
C GLU A 194 -9.07 14.08 2.78
N ARG A 195 -7.78 14.39 2.70
CA ARG A 195 -7.21 15.22 1.63
C ARG A 195 -7.24 14.54 0.26
N ALA A 196 -6.86 13.28 0.20
CA ALA A 196 -6.70 12.54 -1.05
C ALA A 196 -8.02 12.05 -1.64
N PHE A 197 -8.96 11.66 -0.78
CA PHE A 197 -10.16 10.92 -1.20
C PHE A 197 -11.47 11.49 -0.63
N GLY A 198 -11.40 12.52 0.22
CA GLY A 198 -12.59 13.12 0.84
C GLY A 198 -13.33 12.16 1.78
N THR A 199 -12.64 11.17 2.36
CA THR A 199 -13.24 10.15 3.23
C THR A 199 -12.31 9.79 4.40
N ASN A 200 -12.71 8.81 5.21
CA ASN A 200 -11.98 8.29 6.37
C ASN A 200 -11.43 6.89 6.05
N PRO A 201 -10.22 6.51 6.51
CA PRO A 201 -9.68 5.15 6.31
C PRO A 201 -10.56 4.06 6.95
N LEU A 202 -11.39 4.38 7.93
CA LEU A 202 -12.29 3.45 8.59
C LEU A 202 -13.73 3.52 8.05
N ASP A 203 -13.98 4.20 6.93
CA ASP A 203 -15.29 4.18 6.26
C ASP A 203 -15.59 2.75 5.77
N PRO A 204 -16.58 2.05 6.35
CA PRO A 204 -16.87 0.67 6.00
C PRO A 204 -17.30 0.50 4.54
N PHE A 205 -17.80 1.55 3.87
CA PHE A 205 -18.23 1.49 2.48
C PHE A 205 -17.08 1.48 1.47
N LEU A 206 -15.83 1.67 1.92
CA LEU A 206 -14.64 1.47 1.08
C LEU A 206 -14.28 0.00 0.88
N TYR A 207 -14.86 -0.89 1.69
CA TYR A 207 -14.43 -2.28 1.81
C TYR A 207 -15.57 -3.25 1.46
N HIS A 208 -15.21 -4.42 0.92
CA HIS A 208 -16.15 -5.54 0.89
C HIS A 208 -16.26 -6.18 2.28
N VAL A 209 -15.15 -6.23 3.01
CA VAL A 209 -15.07 -6.82 4.35
C VAL A 209 -14.05 -6.07 5.21
N MET A 210 -14.33 -6.00 6.51
CA MET A 210 -13.37 -5.53 7.52
C MET A 210 -13.27 -6.54 8.66
N TRP A 211 -12.06 -6.85 9.12
CA TRP A 211 -11.82 -7.74 10.27
C TRP A 211 -11.00 -7.08 11.37
N ASN A 212 -11.38 -7.37 12.61
CA ASN A 212 -10.69 -6.91 13.81
C ASN A 212 -9.68 -7.97 14.29
N LEU A 213 -8.39 -7.71 14.07
CA LEU A 213 -7.26 -8.56 14.44
C LEU A 213 -6.92 -8.56 15.94
N SER A 214 -7.66 -7.80 16.76
CA SER A 214 -7.67 -8.03 18.21
C SER A 214 -8.50 -9.27 18.59
N GLU A 215 -9.45 -9.65 17.74
CA GLU A 215 -10.42 -10.72 18.02
C GLU A 215 -10.15 -11.99 17.18
N VAL A 216 -9.33 -11.87 16.12
CA VAL A 216 -8.95 -12.98 15.25
C VAL A 216 -7.45 -13.00 14.99
N SER A 217 -6.88 -14.19 14.83
CA SER A 217 -5.47 -14.37 14.46
C SER A 217 -5.18 -13.93 13.03
N ASP A 218 -3.93 -13.54 12.76
CA ASP A 218 -3.45 -13.19 11.41
C ASP A 218 -3.67 -14.34 10.41
N GLU A 219 -3.44 -15.59 10.81
CA GLU A 219 -3.64 -16.78 9.98
C GLU A 219 -5.11 -16.97 9.57
N TRP A 220 -6.02 -16.79 10.53
CA TRP A 220 -7.45 -16.85 10.26
C TRP A 220 -7.88 -15.74 9.31
N ALA A 221 -7.42 -14.51 9.54
CA ALA A 221 -7.73 -13.37 8.66
C ALA A 221 -7.19 -13.61 7.25
N ALA A 222 -5.96 -14.09 7.10
CA ALA A 222 -5.38 -14.44 5.80
C ALA A 222 -6.20 -15.49 5.06
N ALA A 223 -6.62 -16.56 5.75
CA ALA A 223 -7.48 -17.58 5.17
C ALA A 223 -8.82 -17.00 4.68
N ARG A 224 -9.41 -16.05 5.43
CA ARG A 224 -10.66 -15.40 4.98
C ARG A 224 -10.45 -14.44 3.81
N VAL A 225 -9.31 -13.75 3.72
CA VAL A 225 -8.98 -12.95 2.53
C VAL A 225 -8.92 -13.86 1.30
N ILE A 226 -8.28 -15.02 1.42
CA ILE A 226 -8.15 -16.01 0.34
C ILE A 226 -9.53 -16.49 -0.10
N ASP A 227 -10.37 -16.95 0.83
CA ASP A 227 -11.74 -17.40 0.52
C ASP A 227 -12.56 -16.29 -0.18
N ALA A 228 -12.48 -15.05 0.31
CA ALA A 228 -13.20 -13.92 -0.26
C ALA A 228 -12.69 -13.57 -1.69
N SER A 229 -11.40 -13.76 -1.94
CA SER A 229 -10.79 -13.52 -3.25
C SER A 229 -11.27 -14.54 -4.28
N GLU A 230 -11.40 -15.81 -3.89
CA GLU A 230 -11.96 -16.86 -4.72
C GLU A 230 -13.44 -16.58 -5.02
N ALA A 231 -14.22 -16.18 -4.01
CA ALA A 231 -15.64 -15.82 -4.16
C ALA A 231 -15.85 -14.62 -5.09
N LEU A 232 -15.00 -13.59 -5.01
CA LEU A 232 -15.03 -12.45 -5.93
C LEU A 232 -14.76 -12.89 -7.37
N THR A 233 -13.77 -13.76 -7.57
CA THR A 233 -13.43 -14.33 -8.89
C THR A 233 -14.58 -15.17 -9.45
N GLY A 234 -15.30 -15.89 -8.57
CA GLY A 234 -16.54 -16.61 -8.88
C GLY A 234 -17.76 -15.73 -9.14
N ARG A 235 -17.65 -14.39 -8.99
CA ARG A 235 -18.75 -13.41 -9.07
C ARG A 235 -19.85 -13.62 -8.02
N GLU A 236 -19.49 -14.19 -6.87
CA GLU A 236 -20.40 -14.39 -5.75
C GLU A 236 -20.52 -13.12 -4.88
N LEU A 237 -19.47 -12.30 -4.87
CA LEU A 237 -19.47 -10.94 -4.30
C LEU A 237 -19.89 -9.95 -5.40
N ARG A 238 -20.88 -9.09 -5.11
CA ARG A 238 -21.42 -8.07 -6.02
C ARG A 238 -21.09 -6.67 -5.57
#